data_AF-A0AB34LDK3-F1
#
_entry.id   AF-A0AB34LDK3-F1
#
_cell.length_a   1.000
_cell.length_b   1.000
_cell.length_c   1.000
_cell.angle_alpha   90.00
_cell.angle_beta   90.00
_cell.angle_gamma   90.00
#
_symmetry.space_group_name_H-M   'P 1'
#
loop_
_entity.id
_entity.type
_entity.pdbx_description
1 polymer ?
#
loop_
_entity_poly.entity_id
_entity_poly.type
_entity_poly.pdbx_seq_one_letter_code
_entity_poly.pdbx_strand_id
1 'polypeptide(L)'
;MNTINYIYLFTFLWLCISCIKEDIKPCPPLQINIEVKDKNYFNINNTELEEHKDKNLPFKEYIPTLHYTLYDFNTGNIVEQKNVFNVSGDEKTFQITFPENMPLGKYVFTVWGGLADETALKDDPEKATLHVGNKEGDDLYLSNDTLIYNVDNYHYTINMERTKGKLIVQLVNLPRAIVHSEKSIDSLFKRVDRHFNYSESTSVYKQSDWKTASETVIKTMLAPSGKDQYSLLRLNFYATAQHDLPALTPKGINIAMRRNELTVLKYVYDDSGDFRIYMLVNDSWEQQHGLVIN
;
A
#
# COMPACT_ATOMS: atom_id res chain seq x y z
N MET A 1 31.40 82.89 -3.19
CA MET A 1 30.95 81.50 -2.94
C MET A 1 30.03 81.10 -4.07
N ASN A 2 30.54 80.27 -4.99
CA ASN A 2 29.95 80.07 -6.31
C ASN A 2 28.79 79.07 -6.27
N THR A 3 27.65 79.50 -6.77
CA THR A 3 26.40 78.75 -7.01
C THR A 3 26.58 77.50 -7.87
N ILE A 4 27.73 77.34 -8.53
CA ILE A 4 28.07 76.19 -9.37
C ILE A 4 28.37 74.93 -8.54
N ASN A 5 28.89 75.07 -7.30
CA ASN A 5 29.24 73.89 -6.47
C ASN A 5 28.03 73.17 -5.84
N TYR A 6 26.87 73.83 -5.75
CA TYR A 6 25.65 73.18 -5.23
C TYR A 6 24.94 72.33 -6.28
N ILE A 7 25.10 72.65 -7.57
CA ILE A 7 24.47 71.91 -8.67
C ILE A 7 25.13 70.53 -8.84
N TYR A 8 26.45 70.43 -8.65
CA TYR A 8 27.17 69.14 -8.70
C TYR A 8 26.91 68.24 -7.49
N LEU A 9 26.57 68.81 -6.33
CA LEU A 9 26.22 68.03 -5.14
C LEU A 9 24.78 67.49 -5.21
N PHE A 10 23.87 68.23 -5.85
CA PHE A 10 22.47 67.81 -6.03
C PHE A 10 22.28 66.78 -7.15
N THR A 11 23.09 66.80 -8.21
CA THR A 11 23.05 65.79 -9.28
C THR A 11 23.67 64.46 -8.87
N PHE A 12 24.58 64.44 -7.88
CA PHE A 12 25.16 63.20 -7.36
C PHE A 12 24.21 62.46 -6.40
N LEU A 13 23.34 63.16 -5.67
CA LEU A 13 22.35 62.53 -4.78
C LEU A 13 21.15 61.90 -5.51
N TRP A 14 20.87 62.30 -6.76
CA TRP A 14 19.78 61.72 -7.56
C TRP A 14 20.16 60.43 -8.29
N LEU A 15 21.45 60.08 -8.34
CA LEU A 15 21.94 58.84 -8.94
C LEU A 15 21.95 57.64 -7.98
N CYS A 16 21.57 57.83 -6.71
CA CYS A 16 21.56 56.77 -5.70
C CYS A 16 20.15 56.26 -5.33
N ILE A 17 19.09 56.69 -6.03
CA ILE A 17 17.72 56.20 -5.84
C ILE A 17 17.34 55.13 -6.88
N SER A 18 18.32 54.55 -7.57
CA SER A 18 18.12 53.25 -8.21
C SER A 18 17.92 52.23 -7.08
N CYS A 19 16.65 52.04 -6.67
CA CYS A 19 16.22 50.80 -6.06
C CYS A 19 16.77 49.68 -6.94
N ILE A 20 17.79 48.98 -6.44
CA ILE A 20 18.19 47.70 -6.99
C ILE A 20 16.98 46.80 -6.69
N LYS A 21 16.03 46.79 -7.62
CA LYS A 21 15.07 45.71 -7.72
C LYS A 21 15.88 44.57 -8.32
N GLU A 22 16.68 43.93 -7.47
CA GLU A 22 17.18 42.59 -7.78
C GLU A 22 15.94 41.79 -8.12
N ASP A 23 15.85 41.31 -9.37
CA ASP A 23 14.84 40.34 -9.75
C ASP A 23 15.09 39.09 -8.89
N ILE A 24 14.44 39.06 -7.73
CA ILE A 24 14.42 37.90 -6.84
C ILE A 24 13.80 36.80 -7.68
N LYS A 25 14.63 35.85 -8.12
CA LYS A 25 14.15 34.68 -8.85
C LYS A 25 13.06 34.02 -7.98
N PRO A 26 11.91 33.66 -8.58
CA PRO A 26 10.87 32.95 -7.85
C PRO A 26 11.47 31.69 -7.21
N CYS A 27 11.02 31.39 -5.99
CA CYS A 27 11.45 30.15 -5.33
C CYS A 27 11.04 28.98 -6.23
N PRO A 28 11.96 28.04 -6.52
CA PRO A 28 11.62 26.89 -7.33
C PRO A 28 10.52 26.08 -6.62
N PRO A 29 9.50 25.60 -7.34
CA PRO A 29 8.38 24.91 -6.72
C PRO A 29 8.85 23.62 -6.05
N LEU A 30 8.19 23.26 -4.94
CA LEU A 30 8.39 21.96 -4.33
C LEU A 30 8.02 20.86 -5.34
N GLN A 31 8.92 19.90 -5.51
CA GLN A 31 8.76 18.74 -6.36
C GLN A 31 9.01 17.47 -5.56
N ILE A 32 8.07 16.55 -5.61
CA ILE A 32 8.17 15.24 -4.96
C ILE A 32 8.14 14.18 -6.05
N ASN A 33 9.23 13.43 -6.16
CA ASN A 33 9.32 12.23 -6.97
C ASN A 33 8.90 11.02 -6.13
N ILE A 34 7.93 10.26 -6.62
CA ILE A 34 7.41 9.08 -5.94
C ILE A 34 7.94 7.83 -6.61
N GLU A 35 8.58 6.97 -5.83
CA GLU A 35 9.14 5.70 -6.27
C GLU A 35 8.41 4.53 -5.62
N VAL A 36 8.46 3.36 -6.26
CA VAL A 36 7.94 2.11 -5.69
C VAL A 36 9.09 1.34 -5.07
N LYS A 37 9.10 1.21 -3.74
CA LYS A 37 10.09 0.39 -3.03
C LYS A 37 9.69 -1.09 -3.05
N ASP A 38 8.45 -1.38 -2.68
CA ASP A 38 7.92 -2.75 -2.60
C ASP A 38 7.42 -3.27 -3.97
N LYS A 39 8.32 -3.35 -4.96
CA LYS A 39 7.99 -3.86 -6.31
C LYS A 39 7.59 -5.34 -6.31
N ASN A 40 8.14 -6.11 -5.38
CA ASN A 40 7.85 -7.53 -5.17
C ASN A 40 7.74 -7.82 -3.66
N TYR A 41 7.16 -8.97 -3.32
CA TYR A 41 7.13 -9.48 -1.95
C TYR A 41 8.54 -9.83 -1.45
N PHE A 42 8.80 -9.67 -0.15
CA PHE A 42 10.12 -9.88 0.44
C PHE A 42 10.65 -11.32 0.25
N ASN A 43 9.75 -12.29 0.32
CA ASN A 43 10.03 -13.72 0.18
C ASN A 43 9.50 -14.30 -1.15
N ILE A 44 9.45 -13.48 -2.21
CA ILE A 44 8.97 -13.91 -3.53
C ILE A 44 9.74 -15.11 -4.08
N ASN A 45 11.05 -15.21 -3.81
CA ASN A 45 11.91 -16.29 -4.30
C ASN A 45 11.58 -17.66 -3.68
N ASN A 46 10.80 -17.68 -2.61
CA ASN A 46 10.53 -18.90 -1.85
C ASN A 46 9.49 -19.78 -2.55
N THR A 47 8.74 -19.24 -3.50
CA THR A 47 7.64 -19.94 -4.17
C THR A 47 7.50 -19.55 -5.63
N GLU A 48 7.26 -20.53 -6.50
CA GLU A 48 6.92 -20.30 -7.91
C GLU A 48 5.43 -20.01 -8.12
N LEU A 49 4.62 -20.04 -7.06
CA LEU A 49 3.17 -19.80 -7.12
C LEU A 49 2.82 -18.31 -7.27
N GLU A 50 3.80 -17.42 -7.25
CA GLU A 50 3.65 -15.99 -7.48
C GLU A 50 4.67 -15.51 -8.50
N GLU A 51 4.22 -14.69 -9.43
CA GLU A 51 5.06 -14.19 -10.51
C GLU A 51 5.91 -13.00 -10.04
N HIS A 52 7.17 -13.00 -10.47
CA HIS A 52 8.04 -11.85 -10.29
C HIS A 52 7.63 -10.71 -11.22
N LYS A 53 7.38 -9.53 -10.65
CA LYS A 53 7.27 -8.30 -11.43
C LYS A 53 8.65 -7.77 -11.81
N ASP A 54 8.85 -7.46 -13.09
CA ASP A 54 10.08 -6.84 -13.59
C ASP A 54 10.26 -5.44 -12.99
N LYS A 55 11.37 -5.23 -12.28
CA LYS A 55 11.73 -3.99 -11.58
C LYS A 55 11.83 -2.75 -12.48
N ASN A 56 11.86 -2.92 -13.80
CA ASN A 56 11.93 -1.84 -14.80
C ASN A 56 10.59 -1.41 -15.39
N LEU A 57 9.47 -2.02 -14.98
CA LEU A 57 8.15 -1.61 -15.41
C LEU A 57 7.83 -0.14 -15.03
N PRO A 58 6.96 0.54 -15.81
CA PRO A 58 6.41 1.84 -15.44
C PRO A 58 5.76 1.85 -14.05
N PHE A 59 5.75 3.01 -13.39
CA PHE A 59 5.16 3.19 -12.05
C PHE A 59 3.72 2.66 -11.97
N LYS A 60 2.90 2.95 -12.98
CA LYS A 60 1.48 2.57 -13.05
C LYS A 60 1.24 1.04 -13.01
N GLU A 61 2.22 0.23 -13.43
CA GLU A 61 2.12 -1.24 -13.41
C GLU A 61 2.20 -1.81 -11.99
N TYR A 62 2.69 -0.99 -11.05
CA TYR A 62 2.72 -1.29 -9.63
C TYR A 62 1.60 -0.60 -8.87
N ILE A 63 1.45 0.70 -9.10
CA ILE A 63 0.56 1.58 -8.36
C ILE A 63 -0.22 2.43 -9.39
N PRO A 64 -1.42 1.98 -9.81
CA PRO A 64 -2.17 2.61 -10.90
C PRO A 64 -2.87 3.91 -10.49
N THR A 65 -3.11 4.10 -9.19
CA THR A 65 -3.81 5.27 -8.65
C THR A 65 -3.06 5.86 -7.47
N LEU A 66 -3.21 7.16 -7.26
CA LEU A 66 -2.66 7.89 -6.12
C LEU A 66 -3.74 8.78 -5.49
N HIS A 67 -3.66 8.95 -4.18
CA HIS A 67 -4.32 9.99 -3.39
C HIS A 67 -3.24 10.60 -2.51
N TYR A 68 -3.15 11.93 -2.42
CA TYR A 68 -2.16 12.56 -1.53
C TYR A 68 -2.73 13.74 -0.76
N THR A 69 -2.09 14.02 0.37
CA THR A 69 -2.34 15.22 1.17
C THR A 69 -1.02 15.78 1.66
N LEU A 70 -0.88 17.10 1.54
CA LEU A 70 0.23 17.87 2.07
C LEU A 70 -0.30 18.72 3.22
N TYR A 71 0.29 18.57 4.40
CA TYR A 71 -0.07 19.32 5.60
C TYR A 71 1.04 20.31 5.94
N ASP A 72 0.68 21.51 6.41
CA ASP A 72 1.62 22.35 7.14
C ASP A 72 1.95 21.69 8.48
N PHE A 73 3.25 21.53 8.77
CA PHE A 73 3.71 20.78 9.95
C PHE A 73 3.31 21.45 11.27
N ASN A 74 3.25 22.79 11.31
CA ASN A 74 3.05 23.53 12.55
C ASN A 74 1.57 23.63 12.92
N THR A 75 0.73 23.85 11.91
CA THR A 75 -0.71 24.07 12.09
C THR A 75 -1.53 22.80 11.92
N GLY A 76 -1.00 21.79 11.21
CA GLY A 76 -1.74 20.60 10.82
C GLY A 76 -2.78 20.84 9.72
N ASN A 77 -2.83 22.06 9.15
CA ASN A 77 -3.78 22.39 8.09
C ASN A 77 -3.38 21.74 6.76
N ILE A 78 -4.37 21.33 5.99
CA ILE A 78 -4.17 20.86 4.62
C ILE A 78 -3.79 22.06 3.75
N VAL A 79 -2.64 21.93 3.07
CA VAL A 79 -2.09 22.92 2.13
C VAL A 79 -2.52 22.56 0.72
N GLU A 80 -2.39 21.29 0.36
CA GLU A 80 -2.77 20.74 -0.94
C GLU A 80 -3.32 19.33 -0.72
N GLN A 81 -4.38 18.96 -1.45
CA GLN A 81 -4.90 17.61 -1.45
C GLN A 81 -5.34 17.26 -2.86
N LYS A 82 -5.05 16.01 -3.26
CA LYS A 82 -5.62 15.43 -4.46
C LYS A 82 -6.23 14.07 -4.13
N ASN A 83 -7.55 14.01 -4.32
CA ASN A 83 -8.33 12.78 -4.25
C ASN A 83 -7.87 11.78 -5.30
N VAL A 84 -8.28 10.51 -5.16
CA VAL A 84 -7.90 9.37 -5.99
C VAL A 84 -7.91 9.72 -7.47
N PHE A 85 -6.74 9.61 -8.11
CA PHE A 85 -6.55 9.86 -9.53
C PHE A 85 -5.67 8.78 -10.16
N ASN A 86 -5.89 8.53 -11.45
CA ASN A 86 -5.09 7.59 -12.23
C ASN A 86 -3.71 8.15 -12.53
N VAL A 87 -2.68 7.31 -12.38
CA VAL A 87 -1.33 7.60 -12.83
C VAL A 87 -1.23 7.32 -14.33
N SER A 88 -0.63 8.24 -15.06
CA SER A 88 -0.39 8.14 -16.50
C SER A 88 1.11 8.21 -16.82
N GLY A 89 1.46 7.87 -18.07
CA GLY A 89 2.85 7.82 -18.54
C GLY A 89 3.49 6.44 -18.42
N ASP A 90 4.73 6.35 -18.88
CA ASP A 90 5.56 5.12 -18.88
C ASP A 90 6.82 5.28 -18.03
N GLU A 91 6.90 6.39 -17.27
CA GLU A 91 8.01 6.67 -16.37
C GLU A 91 8.05 5.69 -15.19
N LYS A 92 9.26 5.43 -14.69
CA LYS A 92 9.48 4.54 -13.54
C LYS A 92 9.12 5.19 -12.20
N THR A 93 8.98 6.50 -12.20
CA THR A 93 8.67 7.33 -11.03
C THR A 93 7.54 8.29 -11.39
N PHE A 94 6.83 8.79 -10.38
CA PHE A 94 5.76 9.75 -10.58
C PHE A 94 6.08 11.07 -9.87
N GLN A 95 6.20 12.16 -10.63
CA GLN A 95 6.50 13.47 -10.07
C GLN A 95 5.23 14.26 -9.79
N ILE A 96 5.16 14.87 -8.61
CA ILE A 96 4.20 15.90 -8.24
C ILE A 96 4.94 17.22 -8.08
N THR A 97 4.45 18.26 -8.74
CA THR A 97 4.95 19.63 -8.61
C THR A 97 3.88 20.48 -7.95
N PHE A 98 4.23 21.14 -6.85
CA PHE A 98 3.33 22.00 -6.09
C PHE A 98 3.36 23.44 -6.61
N PRO A 99 2.34 24.26 -6.29
CA PRO A 99 2.28 25.67 -6.70
C PRO A 99 3.50 26.49 -6.25
N GLU A 100 3.99 27.38 -7.12
CA GLU A 100 5.16 28.25 -6.84
C GLU A 100 4.93 29.25 -5.69
N ASN A 101 3.67 29.59 -5.41
CA ASN A 101 3.28 30.50 -4.33
C ASN A 101 3.18 29.82 -2.96
N MET A 102 3.48 28.53 -2.87
CA MET A 102 3.51 27.81 -1.62
C MET A 102 4.59 28.41 -0.70
N PRO A 103 4.28 28.74 0.57
CA PRO A 103 5.26 29.31 1.48
C PRO A 103 6.43 28.37 1.75
N LEU A 104 7.62 28.91 2.00
CA LEU A 104 8.72 28.11 2.54
C LEU A 104 8.37 27.67 3.96
N GLY A 105 8.72 26.44 4.32
CA GLY A 105 8.28 25.89 5.59
C GLY A 105 8.51 24.39 5.73
N LYS A 106 7.93 23.83 6.79
CA LYS A 106 7.99 22.40 7.08
C LYS A 106 6.62 21.78 6.81
N TYR A 107 6.60 20.67 6.09
CA TYR A 107 5.37 20.04 5.63
C TYR A 107 5.38 18.54 5.91
N VAL A 108 4.20 17.94 6.04
CA VAL A 108 4.03 16.48 6.07
C VAL A 108 3.34 16.08 4.78
N PHE A 109 3.98 15.22 3.99
CA PHE A 109 3.40 14.68 2.76
C PHE A 109 3.03 13.22 2.99
N THR A 110 1.73 12.93 2.88
CA THR A 110 1.19 11.57 2.94
C THR A 110 0.62 11.22 1.58
N VAL A 111 0.98 10.05 1.07
CA VAL A 111 0.46 9.54 -0.19
C VAL A 111 0.04 8.07 -0.05
N TRP A 112 -1.16 7.79 -0.53
CA TRP A 112 -1.75 6.46 -0.65
C TRP A 112 -1.77 6.07 -2.12
N GLY A 113 -1.50 4.81 -2.42
CA GLY A 113 -1.48 4.31 -3.79
C GLY A 113 -2.22 2.98 -3.94
N GLY A 114 -2.86 2.76 -5.08
CA GLY A 114 -3.61 1.53 -5.35
C GLY A 114 -5.03 1.50 -4.78
N LEU A 115 -5.59 2.66 -4.45
CA LEU A 115 -7.00 2.81 -4.06
C LEU A 115 -7.90 2.71 -5.30
N ALA A 116 -8.95 1.88 -5.25
CA ALA A 116 -9.98 1.88 -6.29
C ALA A 116 -10.84 3.16 -6.25
N ASP A 117 -11.17 3.62 -5.04
CA ASP A 117 -11.91 4.84 -4.76
C ASP A 117 -11.63 5.34 -3.33
N GLU A 118 -12.35 6.37 -2.87
CA GLU A 118 -12.16 6.99 -1.55
C GLU A 118 -12.70 6.16 -0.37
N THR A 119 -13.36 5.03 -0.61
CA THR A 119 -14.08 4.28 0.43
C THR A 119 -13.15 3.83 1.56
N ALA A 120 -11.89 3.50 1.27
CA ALA A 120 -10.93 3.10 2.29
C ALA A 120 -10.54 4.25 3.24
N LEU A 121 -10.57 5.50 2.78
CA LEU A 121 -10.19 6.69 3.56
C LEU A 121 -11.40 7.48 4.08
N LYS A 122 -12.62 7.07 3.71
CA LYS A 122 -13.86 7.80 3.99
C LYS A 122 -14.11 8.08 5.48
N ASP A 123 -13.82 7.13 6.35
CA ASP A 123 -14.11 7.25 7.78
C ASP A 123 -13.10 8.16 8.50
N ASP A 124 -11.84 8.17 8.05
CA ASP A 124 -10.80 9.06 8.55
C ASP A 124 -9.63 9.10 7.52
N PRO A 125 -9.29 10.28 6.99
CA PRO A 125 -8.34 10.44 5.88
C PRO A 125 -6.89 10.13 6.26
N GLU A 126 -6.55 10.06 7.56
CA GLU A 126 -5.21 9.70 8.03
C GLU A 126 -5.05 8.18 8.23
N LYS A 127 -6.14 7.41 8.11
CA LYS A 127 -6.18 5.96 8.36
C LYS A 127 -7.00 5.22 7.31
N ALA A 128 -6.39 4.28 6.61
CA ALA A 128 -7.08 3.47 5.62
C ALA A 128 -7.74 2.23 6.25
N THR A 129 -8.99 1.94 5.85
CA THR A 129 -9.67 0.66 6.10
C THR A 129 -9.19 -0.37 5.06
N LEU A 130 -8.49 -1.40 5.52
CA LEU A 130 -7.81 -2.38 4.67
C LEU A 130 -8.74 -3.42 4.00
N HIS A 131 -9.91 -3.64 4.62
CA HIS A 131 -10.91 -4.66 4.27
C HIS A 131 -12.34 -4.11 4.41
N VAL A 132 -12.73 -3.23 3.50
CA VAL A 132 -14.08 -2.62 3.49
C VAL A 132 -15.15 -3.72 3.37
N GLY A 133 -16.12 -3.71 4.28
CA GLY A 133 -17.23 -4.68 4.30
C GLY A 133 -16.77 -6.13 4.47
N ASN A 134 -15.64 -6.37 5.15
CA ASN A 134 -15.07 -7.70 5.40
C ASN A 134 -14.70 -8.46 4.11
N LYS A 135 -14.40 -7.75 3.02
CA LYS A 135 -13.94 -8.32 1.76
C LYS A 135 -12.43 -8.16 1.59
N GLU A 136 -11.87 -8.95 0.68
CA GLU A 136 -10.53 -8.67 0.17
C GLU A 136 -10.47 -7.23 -0.35
N GLY A 137 -9.45 -6.48 0.04
CA GLY A 137 -9.24 -5.11 -0.42
C GLY A 137 -8.04 -5.00 -1.37
N ASP A 138 -7.91 -3.84 -1.99
CA ASP A 138 -6.90 -3.54 -3.03
C ASP A 138 -5.43 -3.64 -2.56
N ASP A 139 -4.48 -3.75 -3.49
CA ASP A 139 -3.03 -3.70 -3.17
C ASP A 139 -2.61 -2.26 -2.80
N LEU A 140 -2.81 -1.89 -1.53
CA LEU A 140 -2.61 -0.54 -1.03
C LEU A 140 -1.14 -0.29 -0.65
N TYR A 141 -0.59 0.83 -1.11
CA TYR A 141 0.74 1.34 -0.78
C TYR A 141 0.63 2.66 -0.01
N LEU A 142 1.63 2.95 0.81
CA LEU A 142 1.71 4.15 1.62
C LEU A 142 3.14 4.69 1.62
N SER A 143 3.26 6.01 1.59
CA SER A 143 4.46 6.73 2.02
C SER A 143 4.03 7.95 2.83
N ASN A 144 4.81 8.28 3.85
CA ASN A 144 4.61 9.47 4.66
C ASN A 144 5.96 10.04 5.06
N ASP A 145 6.20 11.32 4.75
CA ASP A 145 7.47 11.98 5.08
C ASP A 145 7.27 13.42 5.53
N THR A 146 8.25 13.95 6.25
CA THR A 146 8.31 15.33 6.70
C THR A 146 9.37 16.09 5.90
N LEU A 147 8.92 17.09 5.15
CA LEU A 147 9.72 17.83 4.18
C LEU A 147 10.07 19.21 4.73
N ILE A 148 11.28 19.70 4.43
CA ILE A 148 11.71 21.07 4.74
C ILE A 148 11.84 21.82 3.41
N TYR A 149 10.80 22.53 3.00
CA TYR A 149 10.78 23.26 1.74
C TYR A 149 11.45 24.64 1.90
N ASN A 150 12.56 24.84 1.19
CA ASN A 150 13.30 26.10 1.11
C ASN A 150 14.04 26.21 -0.23
N VAL A 151 14.76 27.33 -0.44
CA VAL A 151 15.48 27.61 -1.70
C VAL A 151 16.54 26.57 -2.08
N ASP A 152 17.07 25.84 -1.10
CA ASP A 152 18.08 24.80 -1.30
C ASP A 152 17.47 23.39 -1.33
N ASN A 153 16.24 23.22 -0.80
CA ASN A 153 15.57 21.94 -0.60
C ASN A 153 14.15 21.98 -1.17
N TYR A 154 14.03 21.72 -2.46
CA TYR A 154 12.77 21.75 -3.20
C TYR A 154 12.55 20.51 -4.09
N HIS A 155 13.50 19.57 -4.11
CA HIS A 155 13.34 18.26 -4.74
C HIS A 155 13.43 17.16 -3.68
N TYR A 156 12.41 16.31 -3.62
CA TYR A 156 12.34 15.18 -2.71
C TYR A 156 12.08 13.90 -3.48
N THR A 157 12.58 12.79 -2.95
CA THR A 157 12.21 11.45 -3.40
C THR A 157 11.64 10.68 -2.22
N ILE A 158 10.47 10.09 -2.40
CA ILE A 158 9.84 9.25 -1.39
C ILE A 158 9.55 7.86 -1.94
N ASN A 159 9.42 6.89 -1.04
CA ASN A 159 9.33 5.49 -1.37
C ASN A 159 8.00 4.91 -0.91
N MET A 160 7.16 4.51 -1.86
CA MET A 160 5.90 3.83 -1.60
C MET A 160 6.14 2.40 -1.20
N GLU A 161 5.53 2.03 -0.08
CA GLU A 161 5.68 0.72 0.50
C GLU A 161 4.28 0.05 0.67
N ARG A 162 4.15 -1.24 0.33
CA ARG A 162 2.90 -2.03 0.38
C ARG A 162 2.38 -2.30 1.81
N THR A 163 1.13 -1.98 2.10
CA THR A 163 0.53 -2.12 3.45
C THR A 163 0.08 -3.54 3.84
N LYS A 164 -0.03 -4.45 2.88
CA LYS A 164 -0.62 -5.80 3.05
C LYS A 164 0.32 -6.92 2.59
N GLY A 165 0.03 -8.15 3.01
CA GLY A 165 0.64 -9.37 2.51
C GLY A 165 -0.32 -10.17 1.64
N LYS A 166 0.15 -11.29 1.09
CA LYS A 166 -0.69 -12.17 0.26
C LYS A 166 -0.68 -13.59 0.78
N LEU A 167 -1.87 -14.12 1.03
CA LEU A 167 -2.10 -15.54 1.31
C LEU A 167 -2.27 -16.29 -0.01
N ILE A 168 -1.50 -17.35 -0.20
CA ILE A 168 -1.58 -18.28 -1.33
C ILE A 168 -1.95 -19.66 -0.77
N VAL A 169 -3.08 -20.20 -1.20
CA VAL A 169 -3.52 -21.54 -0.82
C VAL A 169 -3.50 -22.43 -2.06
N GLN A 170 -2.59 -23.39 -2.09
CA GLN A 170 -2.54 -24.43 -3.10
C GLN A 170 -3.41 -25.62 -2.67
N LEU A 171 -4.30 -26.08 -3.53
CA LEU A 171 -5.15 -27.25 -3.36
C LEU A 171 -4.61 -28.39 -4.23
N VAL A 172 -4.40 -29.57 -3.66
CA VAL A 172 -3.84 -30.73 -4.36
C VAL A 172 -4.75 -31.92 -4.14
N ASN A 173 -5.02 -32.68 -5.21
CA ASN A 173 -5.88 -33.87 -5.21
C ASN A 173 -7.33 -33.64 -4.75
N LEU A 174 -7.83 -32.41 -4.89
CA LEU A 174 -9.21 -32.10 -4.54
C LEU A 174 -10.19 -32.92 -5.43
N PRO A 175 -11.25 -33.52 -4.86
CA PRO A 175 -12.21 -34.29 -5.65
C PRO A 175 -12.86 -33.42 -6.75
N ARG A 176 -13.01 -33.98 -7.96
CA ARG A 176 -13.55 -33.24 -9.13
C ARG A 176 -14.95 -32.67 -8.93
N ALA A 177 -15.72 -33.24 -8.01
CA ALA A 177 -17.05 -32.75 -7.66
C ALA A 177 -16.99 -31.39 -6.93
N ILE A 178 -15.86 -31.06 -6.30
CA ILE A 178 -15.68 -29.79 -5.59
C ILE A 178 -15.38 -28.68 -6.61
N VAL A 179 -16.27 -27.71 -6.65
CA VAL A 179 -16.23 -26.58 -7.61
C VAL A 179 -16.29 -25.22 -6.93
N HIS A 180 -16.49 -25.20 -5.61
CA HIS A 180 -16.61 -23.99 -4.83
C HIS A 180 -15.83 -24.08 -3.51
N SER A 181 -15.30 -22.94 -3.06
CA SER A 181 -14.81 -22.77 -1.69
C SER A 181 -15.25 -21.46 -1.06
N GLU A 182 -15.49 -21.55 0.24
CA GLU A 182 -15.65 -20.41 1.12
C GLU A 182 -14.47 -20.33 2.07
N LYS A 183 -13.99 -19.13 2.29
CA LYS A 183 -12.85 -18.85 3.15
C LYS A 183 -13.21 -17.75 4.14
N SER A 184 -12.89 -17.97 5.40
CA SER A 184 -12.87 -16.93 6.42
C SER A 184 -11.48 -16.82 7.05
N ILE A 185 -11.04 -15.59 7.30
CA ILE A 185 -9.81 -15.28 8.03
C ILE A 185 -10.17 -14.27 9.11
N ASP A 186 -9.98 -14.63 10.37
CA ASP A 186 -10.24 -13.75 11.51
C ASP A 186 -8.95 -13.12 12.06
N SER A 187 -9.10 -12.19 13.00
CA SER A 187 -7.99 -11.56 13.73
C SER A 187 -6.99 -10.90 12.78
N LEU A 188 -7.47 -10.16 11.79
CA LEU A 188 -6.67 -9.30 10.92
C LEU A 188 -6.76 -7.85 11.41
N PHE A 189 -5.73 -7.05 11.16
CA PHE A 189 -5.86 -5.62 11.40
C PHE A 189 -6.83 -4.98 10.40
N LYS A 190 -7.71 -4.11 10.92
CA LYS A 190 -8.71 -3.41 10.11
C LYS A 190 -8.18 -2.12 9.51
N ARG A 191 -7.37 -1.38 10.26
CA ARG A 191 -6.94 -0.01 9.95
C ARG A 191 -5.42 0.08 9.93
N VAL A 192 -4.88 0.93 9.05
CA VAL A 192 -3.48 1.36 9.07
C VAL A 192 -3.41 2.87 8.99
N ASP A 193 -2.62 3.50 9.86
CA ASP A 193 -2.37 4.94 9.81
C ASP A 193 -1.17 5.30 8.91
N ARG A 194 -0.97 6.59 8.68
CA ARG A 194 0.16 7.12 7.89
C ARG A 194 1.56 6.76 8.43
N HIS A 195 1.68 6.21 9.63
CA HIS A 195 2.93 5.78 10.25
C HIS A 195 3.10 4.25 10.23
N PHE A 196 2.27 3.54 9.46
CA PHE A 196 2.20 2.08 9.46
C PHE A 196 1.82 1.47 10.82
N ASN A 197 1.13 2.22 11.69
CA ASN A 197 0.54 1.61 12.88
C ASN A 197 -0.78 0.93 12.50
N TYR A 198 -0.83 -0.38 12.76
CA TYR A 198 -2.01 -1.18 12.52
C TYR A 198 -2.89 -1.23 13.76
N SER A 199 -4.20 -1.10 13.56
CA SER A 199 -5.17 -1.03 14.66
C SER A 199 -6.53 -1.60 14.27
N GLU A 200 -7.36 -1.84 15.29
CA GLU A 200 -8.67 -2.49 15.20
C GLU A 200 -8.62 -3.91 14.62
N SER A 201 -9.60 -4.74 14.96
CA SER A 201 -9.70 -6.12 14.46
C SER A 201 -10.78 -6.22 13.40
N THR A 202 -10.55 -7.05 12.39
CA THR A 202 -11.53 -7.42 11.38
C THR A 202 -11.39 -8.88 10.98
N SER A 203 -12.31 -9.34 10.14
CA SER A 203 -12.23 -10.60 9.42
C SER A 203 -12.43 -10.38 7.93
N VAL A 204 -11.96 -11.31 7.12
CA VAL A 204 -12.17 -11.34 5.67
C VAL A 204 -12.90 -12.60 5.30
N TYR A 205 -13.96 -12.43 4.50
CA TYR A 205 -14.70 -13.50 3.88
C TYR A 205 -14.52 -13.45 2.36
N LYS A 206 -14.23 -14.59 1.75
CA LYS A 206 -14.09 -14.70 0.29
C LYS A 206 -14.66 -16.03 -0.19
N GLN A 207 -15.40 -15.96 -1.29
CA GLN A 207 -15.89 -17.10 -2.04
C GLN A 207 -15.05 -17.25 -3.32
N SER A 208 -14.86 -18.48 -3.78
CA SER A 208 -14.12 -18.75 -5.01
C SER A 208 -14.74 -19.95 -5.73
N ASP A 209 -15.07 -19.73 -7.00
CA ASP A 209 -15.62 -20.72 -7.91
C ASP A 209 -14.56 -21.12 -8.94
N TRP A 210 -14.52 -22.40 -9.32
CA TRP A 210 -13.71 -22.85 -10.44
C TRP A 210 -14.47 -23.85 -11.31
N LYS A 211 -14.21 -23.78 -12.62
CA LYS A 211 -14.89 -24.62 -13.63
C LYS A 211 -14.36 -26.05 -13.66
N THR A 212 -13.11 -26.25 -13.23
CA THR A 212 -12.43 -27.55 -13.20
C THR A 212 -11.50 -27.60 -12.00
N ALA A 213 -11.39 -28.76 -11.36
CA ALA A 213 -10.45 -29.00 -10.24
C ALA A 213 -8.96 -28.85 -10.61
N SER A 214 -8.65 -28.41 -11.83
CA SER A 214 -7.29 -28.06 -12.29
C SER A 214 -6.84 -26.69 -11.79
N GLU A 215 -7.77 -25.79 -11.45
CA GLU A 215 -7.42 -24.55 -10.76
C GLU A 215 -7.14 -24.87 -9.29
N THR A 216 -5.86 -24.84 -8.95
CA THR A 216 -5.33 -25.37 -7.70
C THR A 216 -4.76 -24.29 -6.80
N VAL A 217 -4.92 -23.00 -7.13
CA VAL A 217 -4.26 -21.92 -6.35
C VAL A 217 -5.20 -20.76 -6.13
N ILE A 218 -5.51 -20.48 -4.86
CA ILE A 218 -6.32 -19.35 -4.43
C ILE A 218 -5.41 -18.30 -3.81
N LYS A 219 -5.45 -17.07 -4.34
CA LYS A 219 -4.67 -15.94 -3.83
C LYS A 219 -5.58 -14.92 -3.15
N THR A 220 -5.13 -14.32 -2.06
CA THR A 220 -5.88 -13.28 -1.35
C THR A 220 -4.96 -12.30 -0.66
N MET A 221 -5.14 -11.02 -0.95
CA MET A 221 -4.47 -9.91 -0.29
C MET A 221 -5.08 -9.67 1.09
N LEU A 222 -4.26 -9.71 2.14
CA LEU A 222 -4.70 -9.58 3.53
C LEU A 222 -3.82 -8.61 4.31
N ALA A 223 -4.45 -7.88 5.22
CA ALA A 223 -3.76 -7.14 6.26
C ALA A 223 -2.85 -8.06 7.10
N PRO A 224 -1.85 -7.49 7.79
CA PRO A 224 -1.12 -8.25 8.79
C PRO A 224 -2.06 -8.82 9.86
N SER A 225 -1.65 -9.94 10.45
CA SER A 225 -2.36 -10.55 11.57
C SER A 225 -2.38 -9.59 12.77
N GLY A 226 -3.47 -9.63 13.53
CA GLY A 226 -3.74 -8.75 14.67
C GLY A 226 -2.77 -8.94 15.85
N LYS A 227 -3.14 -8.42 17.02
CA LYS A 227 -2.25 -8.38 18.20
C LYS A 227 -1.72 -9.74 18.65
N ASP A 228 -2.48 -10.80 18.44
CA ASP A 228 -2.07 -12.17 18.78
C ASP A 228 -1.07 -12.78 17.79
N GLN A 229 -0.61 -12.00 16.80
CA GLN A 229 0.33 -12.37 15.73
C GLN A 229 -0.17 -13.44 14.75
N TYR A 230 -1.31 -14.05 15.04
CA TYR A 230 -1.93 -15.08 14.22
C TYR A 230 -3.35 -14.71 13.82
N SER A 231 -3.71 -15.14 12.63
CA SER A 231 -5.07 -15.13 12.09
C SER A 231 -5.54 -16.56 11.90
N LEU A 232 -6.81 -16.82 12.19
CA LEU A 232 -7.37 -18.15 12.00
C LEU A 232 -7.98 -18.26 10.60
N LEU A 233 -7.38 -19.09 9.75
CA LEU A 233 -7.90 -19.45 8.44
C LEU A 233 -8.84 -20.64 8.56
N ARG A 234 -10.06 -20.50 8.05
CA ARG A 234 -11.01 -21.60 7.85
C ARG A 234 -11.42 -21.68 6.38
N LEU A 235 -11.50 -22.90 5.88
CA LEU A 235 -11.92 -23.22 4.53
C LEU A 235 -13.09 -24.20 4.57
N ASN A 236 -14.04 -24.01 3.67
CA ASN A 236 -15.12 -24.93 3.40
C ASN A 236 -15.19 -25.16 1.90
N PHE A 237 -15.41 -26.41 1.50
CA PHE A 237 -15.46 -26.81 0.10
C PHE A 237 -16.81 -27.43 -0.22
N TYR A 238 -17.39 -27.06 -1.36
CA TYR A 238 -18.74 -27.46 -1.74
C TYR A 238 -18.77 -28.12 -3.11
N ALA A 239 -19.63 -29.13 -3.24
CA ALA A 239 -19.85 -29.84 -4.50
C ALA A 239 -20.95 -29.22 -5.37
N THR A 240 -21.73 -28.28 -4.81
CA THR A 240 -22.86 -27.64 -5.49
C THR A 240 -22.82 -26.13 -5.24
N ALA A 241 -23.40 -25.38 -6.17
CA ALA A 241 -23.50 -23.92 -6.10
C ALA A 241 -24.55 -23.43 -5.08
N GLN A 242 -25.28 -24.33 -4.44
CA GLN A 242 -26.29 -24.00 -3.44
C GLN A 242 -25.71 -23.72 -2.05
N HIS A 243 -24.46 -24.12 -1.78
CA HIS A 243 -23.71 -23.84 -0.53
C HIS A 243 -24.40 -24.32 0.77
N ASP A 244 -25.35 -25.26 0.68
CA ASP A 244 -26.17 -25.65 1.83
C ASP A 244 -25.36 -26.38 2.92
N LEU A 245 -24.53 -27.34 2.53
CA LEU A 245 -23.64 -28.08 3.43
C LEU A 245 -22.26 -28.25 2.79
N PRO A 246 -21.15 -27.94 3.49
CA PRO A 246 -19.83 -28.19 2.96
C PRO A 246 -19.61 -29.69 2.79
N ALA A 247 -19.11 -30.08 1.61
CA ALA A 247 -18.71 -31.44 1.32
C ALA A 247 -17.40 -31.79 2.04
N LEU A 248 -16.49 -30.82 2.17
CA LEU A 248 -15.25 -30.99 2.92
C LEU A 248 -14.95 -29.75 3.77
N THR A 249 -14.52 -29.96 5.01
CA THR A 249 -14.13 -28.91 5.96
C THR A 249 -12.83 -29.30 6.65
N PRO A 250 -11.67 -28.84 6.13
CA PRO A 250 -10.40 -29.00 6.83
C PRO A 250 -10.44 -28.32 8.20
N LYS A 251 -9.56 -28.77 9.10
CA LYS A 251 -9.31 -28.06 10.35
C LYS A 251 -8.83 -26.63 10.07
N GLY A 252 -9.26 -25.69 10.91
CA GLY A 252 -8.75 -24.33 10.88
C GLY A 252 -7.27 -24.29 11.23
N ILE A 253 -6.53 -23.38 10.60
CA ILE A 253 -5.08 -23.24 10.75
C ILE A 253 -4.75 -21.80 11.16
N ASN A 254 -3.88 -21.65 12.15
CA ASN A 254 -3.31 -20.36 12.48
C ASN A 254 -2.23 -19.99 11.46
N ILE A 255 -2.34 -18.79 10.89
CA ILE A 255 -1.38 -18.23 9.94
C ILE A 255 -0.88 -16.89 10.45
N ALA A 256 0.38 -16.58 10.20
CA ALA A 256 0.94 -15.26 10.46
C ALA A 256 0.99 -14.49 9.14
N MET A 257 0.10 -13.50 9.00
CA MET A 257 0.11 -12.57 7.86
C MET A 257 1.02 -11.39 8.19
N ARG A 258 1.89 -11.03 7.24
CA ARG A 258 2.83 -9.90 7.36
C ARG A 258 2.79 -9.03 6.13
N ARG A 259 3.11 -7.75 6.35
CA ARG A 259 3.19 -6.72 5.32
C ARG A 259 4.26 -7.10 4.28
N ASN A 260 3.89 -7.00 2.99
CA ASN A 260 4.75 -7.31 1.85
C ASN A 260 5.40 -8.70 1.88
N GLU A 261 4.78 -9.67 2.54
CA GLU A 261 5.21 -11.08 2.55
C GLU A 261 4.13 -11.99 1.96
N LEU A 262 4.58 -13.11 1.40
CA LEU A 262 3.75 -14.23 0.98
C LEU A 262 3.61 -15.22 2.13
N THR A 263 2.37 -15.60 2.44
CA THR A 263 2.06 -16.73 3.32
C THR A 263 1.52 -17.84 2.43
N VAL A 264 2.24 -18.96 2.32
CA VAL A 264 1.91 -20.02 1.36
C VAL A 264 1.53 -21.30 2.09
N LEU A 265 0.34 -21.81 1.76
CA LEU A 265 -0.18 -23.07 2.26
C LEU A 265 -0.42 -24.06 1.12
N LYS A 266 -0.30 -25.34 1.42
CA LYS A 266 -0.67 -26.44 0.54
C LYS A 266 -1.59 -27.40 1.28
N TYR A 267 -2.80 -27.57 0.77
CA TYR A 267 -3.82 -28.49 1.27
C TYR A 267 -3.86 -29.68 0.33
N VAL A 268 -3.36 -30.83 0.80
CA VAL A 268 -3.37 -32.08 0.04
C VAL A 268 -4.50 -32.94 0.57
N TYR A 269 -5.52 -33.16 -0.26
CA TYR A 269 -6.57 -34.13 0.04
C TYR A 269 -6.03 -35.53 -0.20
N ASP A 270 -6.19 -36.43 0.77
CA ASP A 270 -5.67 -37.80 0.67
C ASP A 270 -6.77 -38.87 0.63
N ASP A 271 -6.38 -40.10 0.32
CA ASP A 271 -7.30 -41.23 0.14
C ASP A 271 -8.04 -41.62 1.44
N SER A 272 -7.61 -41.11 2.61
CA SER A 272 -8.34 -41.30 3.87
C SER A 272 -9.57 -40.41 4.01
N GLY A 273 -9.73 -39.44 3.10
CA GLY A 273 -10.81 -38.47 3.12
C GLY A 273 -10.52 -37.23 3.97
N ASP A 274 -9.25 -36.99 4.33
CA ASP A 274 -8.82 -35.84 5.13
C ASP A 274 -7.76 -34.99 4.40
N PHE A 275 -7.42 -33.84 4.97
CA PHE A 275 -6.41 -32.93 4.46
C PHE A 275 -5.10 -33.01 5.25
N ARG A 276 -3.99 -33.17 4.52
CA ARG A 276 -2.65 -32.84 5.03
C ARG A 276 -2.32 -31.41 4.63
N ILE A 277 -2.09 -30.57 5.63
CA ILE A 277 -1.86 -29.13 5.44
C ILE A 277 -0.38 -28.84 5.67
N TYR A 278 0.24 -28.17 4.71
CA TYR A 278 1.63 -27.75 4.79
C TYR A 278 1.71 -26.23 4.71
N MET A 279 2.64 -25.66 5.46
CA MET A 279 3.02 -24.25 5.36
C MET A 279 4.44 -24.18 4.82
N LEU A 280 4.69 -23.23 3.92
CA LEU A 280 6.03 -22.99 3.42
C LEU A 280 6.79 -22.09 4.41
N VAL A 281 7.86 -22.61 5.00
CA VAL A 281 8.71 -21.92 5.97
C VAL A 281 10.16 -22.08 5.52
N ASN A 282 10.89 -20.98 5.32
CA ASN A 282 12.30 -20.99 4.90
C ASN A 282 12.59 -21.95 3.71
N ASP A 283 11.79 -21.84 2.65
CA ASP A 283 11.90 -22.65 1.42
C ASP A 283 11.59 -24.15 1.59
N SER A 284 11.08 -24.54 2.76
CA SER A 284 10.75 -25.92 3.09
C SER A 284 9.27 -26.08 3.47
N TRP A 285 8.66 -27.20 3.08
CA TRP A 285 7.28 -27.50 3.44
C TRP A 285 7.21 -28.14 4.82
N GLU A 286 6.57 -27.46 5.76
CA GLU A 286 6.34 -27.96 7.11
C GLU A 286 4.89 -28.41 7.27
N GLN A 287 4.69 -29.70 7.57
CA GLN A 287 3.36 -30.23 7.84
C GLN A 287 2.82 -29.66 9.15
N GLN A 288 1.67 -29.02 9.06
CA GLN A 288 0.91 -28.52 10.20
C GLN A 288 0.18 -29.70 10.85
N HIS A 289 0.75 -30.20 11.93
CA HIS A 289 0.04 -31.08 12.84
C HIS A 289 -0.85 -30.17 13.67
N GLY A 290 -2.15 -30.45 13.74
CA GLY A 290 -3.13 -29.60 14.44
C GLY A 290 -2.51 -29.03 15.71
N LEU A 291 -2.22 -27.73 15.68
CA LEU A 291 -1.57 -27.00 16.77
C LEU A 291 -2.54 -27.01 17.95
N VAL A 292 -2.42 -28.03 18.80
CA VAL A 292 -2.85 -27.91 20.19
C VAL A 292 -1.80 -27.00 20.82
N ILE A 293 -2.08 -25.70 20.80
CA ILE A 293 -1.39 -24.76 21.66
C ILE A 293 -1.97 -25.03 23.05
N ASN A 294 -1.17 -25.65 23.93
CA ASN A 294 -1.45 -25.69 25.36
C ASN A 294 -1.34 -24.29 25.97
#